data_AF-A0AA51MNK3-F1
#
_entry.id   AF-A0AA51MNK3-F1
#
_cell.length_a   1.000
_cell.length_b   1.000
_cell.length_c   1.000
_cell.angle_alpha   90.00
_cell.angle_beta   90.00
_cell.angle_gamma   90.00
#
_symmetry.space_group_name_H-M   'P 1'
#
loop_
_entity.id
_entity.type
_entity.pdbx_description
1 polymer ?
#
loop_
_entity_poly.entity_id
_entity_poly.type
_entity_poly.pdbx_seq_one_letter_code
_entity_poly.pdbx_strand_id
1 'polypeptide(L)'
;MDTSTNQPATFKQVLKVDAALFVGITFLALLGVGVTNYRIDNAYSYWSYMLVFLALMTTAWGSWRSKKLGLLQGGKLLYQQAILWGSALVAVAVIYRLLEAGRINVDTTGLLVLLMLTFATFVDGMLVSWKLYLVGALLLLTLLMAAYVGQFLWIILLAAVALITLVLIFVVWKIRSY
;
A
#
# COMPACT_ATOMS: atom_id res chain seq x y z
N MET A 1 -27.73 26.24 18.14
CA MET A 1 -26.44 25.51 18.24
C MET A 1 -26.67 24.14 17.62
N ASP A 2 -26.27 23.96 16.37
CA ASP A 2 -26.40 22.70 15.65
C ASP A 2 -25.49 21.64 16.28
N THR A 3 -26.09 20.75 17.06
CA THR A 3 -25.48 19.48 17.41
C THR A 3 -25.52 18.61 16.17
N SER A 4 -24.55 18.79 15.28
CA SER A 4 -24.26 17.82 14.22
C SER A 4 -24.00 16.48 14.90
N THR A 5 -25.03 15.64 14.85
CA THR A 5 -25.03 14.28 15.36
C THR A 5 -23.93 13.53 14.62
N ASN A 6 -22.80 13.33 15.31
CA ASN A 6 -21.75 12.41 14.89
C ASN A 6 -22.33 10.99 14.91
N GLN A 7 -23.16 10.65 13.93
CA GLN A 7 -23.59 9.28 13.71
C GLN A 7 -22.32 8.44 13.52
N PRO A 8 -22.16 7.33 14.27
CA PRO A 8 -21.10 6.38 13.98
C PRO A 8 -21.25 5.95 12.52
N ALA A 9 -20.15 5.96 11.78
CA ALA A 9 -20.19 5.63 10.37
C ALA A 9 -20.76 4.22 10.22
N THR A 10 -21.83 4.06 9.44
CA THR A 10 -22.42 2.75 9.21
C THR A 10 -21.40 1.84 8.52
N PHE A 11 -21.44 0.53 8.76
CA PHE A 11 -20.51 -0.45 8.17
C PHE A 11 -20.34 -0.28 6.64
N LYS A 12 -21.42 0.14 5.95
CA LYS A 12 -21.42 0.47 4.51
C LYS A 12 -20.47 1.64 4.18
N GLN A 13 -20.38 2.67 5.02
CA GLN A 13 -19.45 3.80 4.82
C GLN A 13 -18.00 3.38 4.97
N VAL A 14 -17.66 2.57 5.99
CA VAL A 14 -16.29 2.06 6.19
C VAL A 14 -15.86 1.21 5.00
N LEU A 15 -16.73 0.33 4.49
CA LEU A 15 -16.45 -0.48 3.31
C LEU A 15 -16.22 0.34 2.03
N LYS A 16 -16.99 1.40 1.82
CA LYS A 16 -16.84 2.31 0.67
C LYS A 16 -15.49 3.02 0.70
N VAL A 17 -15.10 3.57 1.85
CA VAL A 17 -13.82 4.27 1.96
C VAL A 17 -12.64 3.29 1.89
N ASP A 18 -12.75 2.09 2.47
CA ASP A 18 -11.76 1.02 2.28
C ASP A 18 -11.57 0.68 0.78
N ALA A 19 -12.64 0.71 -0.01
CA ALA A 19 -12.56 0.45 -1.44
C ALA A 19 -11.91 1.64 -2.19
N ALA A 20 -12.26 2.86 -1.83
CA ALA A 20 -11.65 4.06 -2.40
C ALA A 20 -10.13 4.13 -2.12
N LEU A 21 -9.72 3.82 -0.88
CA LEU A 21 -8.30 3.74 -0.52
C LEU A 21 -7.58 2.66 -1.29
N PHE A 22 -8.17 1.46 -1.41
CA PHE A 22 -7.60 0.37 -2.21
C PHE A 22 -7.39 0.80 -3.67
N VAL A 23 -8.39 1.41 -4.29
CA VAL A 23 -8.29 1.90 -5.68
C VAL A 23 -7.21 2.98 -5.79
N GLY A 24 -7.17 3.93 -4.85
CA GLY A 24 -6.18 5.00 -4.85
C GLY A 24 -4.75 4.47 -4.72
N ILE A 25 -4.51 3.54 -3.80
CA ILE A 25 -3.18 2.91 -3.61
C ILE A 25 -2.78 2.10 -4.85
N THR A 26 -3.72 1.34 -5.42
CA THR A 26 -3.48 0.55 -6.63
C THR A 26 -3.13 1.46 -7.81
N PHE A 27 -3.83 2.59 -7.94
CA PHE A 27 -3.52 3.59 -8.96
C PHE A 27 -2.14 4.22 -8.77
N LEU A 28 -1.77 4.55 -7.52
CA LEU A 28 -0.41 5.00 -7.21
C LEU A 28 0.63 3.92 -7.58
N ALA A 29 0.40 2.66 -7.23
CA ALA A 29 1.29 1.57 -7.61
C ALA A 29 1.49 1.50 -9.13
N LEU A 30 0.41 1.61 -9.91
CA LEU A 30 0.47 1.66 -11.38
C LEU A 30 1.27 2.86 -11.90
N LEU A 31 1.07 4.05 -11.32
CA LEU A 31 1.87 5.23 -11.67
C LEU A 31 3.36 4.99 -11.41
N GLY A 32 3.71 4.35 -10.29
CA GLY A 32 5.09 3.98 -9.97
C GLY A 32 5.74 3.08 -11.01
N VAL A 33 4.98 2.13 -11.55
CA VAL A 33 5.44 1.27 -12.65
C VAL A 33 5.70 2.10 -13.90
N GLY A 34 4.78 3.02 -14.24
CA GLY A 34 4.95 3.92 -15.39
C GLY A 34 6.19 4.81 -15.27
N VAL A 35 6.43 5.38 -14.09
CA VAL A 35 7.62 6.21 -13.79
C VAL A 35 8.90 5.38 -13.91
N THR A 36 8.92 4.18 -13.34
CA THR A 36 10.08 3.28 -13.36
C THR A 36 10.47 2.89 -14.79
N ASN A 37 9.48 2.70 -15.68
CA ASN A 37 9.72 2.31 -17.07
C ASN A 37 10.19 3.46 -17.98
N TYR A 38 9.89 4.72 -17.64
CA TYR A 38 10.28 5.90 -18.44
C TYR A 38 11.57 6.57 -17.95
N ARG A 39 11.85 6.54 -16.65
CA ARG A 39 13.04 7.18 -16.02
C ARG A 39 13.60 6.28 -14.93
N ILE A 40 14.43 5.32 -15.32
CA ILE A 40 15.08 4.34 -14.44
C ILE A 40 15.85 5.04 -13.32
N ASP A 41 16.52 6.16 -13.63
CA ASP A 41 17.41 6.91 -12.75
C ASP A 41 16.73 7.45 -11.48
N ASN A 42 15.39 7.58 -11.46
CA ASN A 42 14.63 8.15 -10.35
C ASN A 42 13.64 7.17 -9.71
N ALA A 43 13.62 5.90 -10.12
CA ALA A 43 12.67 4.92 -9.63
C ALA A 43 12.79 4.70 -8.11
N TYR A 44 14.01 4.64 -7.57
CA TYR A 44 14.23 4.43 -6.14
C TYR A 44 13.61 5.55 -5.28
N SER A 45 13.74 6.81 -5.72
CA SER A 45 13.17 7.98 -5.04
C SER A 45 11.65 7.87 -4.95
N TYR A 46 10.99 7.52 -6.06
CA TYR A 46 9.55 7.32 -6.12
C TYR A 46 9.06 6.29 -5.09
N TRP A 47 9.69 5.11 -5.07
CA TRP A 47 9.27 4.02 -4.17
C TRP A 47 9.49 4.38 -2.70
N SER A 48 10.54 5.12 -2.36
CA SER A 48 10.72 5.61 -0.98
C SER A 48 9.67 6.65 -0.57
N TYR A 49 9.27 7.58 -1.46
CA TYR A 49 8.17 8.50 -1.17
C TYR A 49 6.85 7.76 -1.01
N MET A 50 6.60 6.76 -1.86
CA MET A 50 5.41 5.92 -1.78
C MET A 50 5.36 5.14 -0.46
N LEU A 51 6.50 4.67 0.05
CA LEU A 51 6.60 4.00 1.34
C LEU A 51 6.19 4.91 2.50
N VAL A 52 6.73 6.13 2.56
CA VAL A 52 6.36 7.11 3.59
C VAL A 52 4.88 7.47 3.48
N PHE A 53 4.40 7.69 2.26
CA PHE A 53 3.00 8.02 2.01
C PHE A 53 2.05 6.90 2.48
N LEU A 54 2.36 5.64 2.14
CA LEU A 54 1.58 4.50 2.58
C LEU A 54 1.61 4.31 4.10
N ALA A 55 2.76 4.50 4.74
CA ALA A 55 2.88 4.46 6.19
C ALA A 55 1.92 5.46 6.86
N LEU A 56 1.93 6.71 6.42
CA LEU A 56 1.07 7.75 6.98
C LEU A 56 -0.42 7.48 6.68
N MET A 57 -0.75 7.13 5.44
CA MET A 57 -2.14 6.96 5.01
C MET A 57 -2.79 5.75 5.68
N THR A 58 -2.11 4.60 5.73
CA THR A 58 -2.64 3.37 6.36
C THR A 58 -2.72 3.49 7.88
N THR A 59 -1.79 4.19 8.52
CA THR A 59 -1.82 4.46 9.96
C THR A 59 -2.96 5.42 10.34
N ALA A 60 -3.13 6.51 9.59
CA ALA A 60 -4.23 7.44 9.79
C ALA A 60 -5.59 6.74 9.58
N TRP A 61 -5.68 5.89 8.55
CA TRP A 61 -6.86 5.10 8.25
C TRP A 61 -7.19 4.08 9.34
N GLY A 62 -6.20 3.29 9.77
CA GLY A 62 -6.35 2.31 10.85
C GLY A 62 -6.85 2.95 12.15
N SER A 63 -6.30 4.12 12.50
CA SER A 63 -6.73 4.91 13.66
C SER A 63 -8.18 5.39 13.54
N TRP A 64 -8.55 5.96 12.39
CA TRP A 64 -9.92 6.42 12.15
C TRP A 64 -10.93 5.28 12.21
N ARG A 65 -10.61 4.15 11.58
CA ARG A 65 -11.44 2.94 11.57
C ARG A 65 -11.61 2.37 12.98
N SER A 66 -10.54 2.27 13.75
CA SER A 66 -10.59 1.76 15.14
C SER A 66 -11.45 2.64 16.03
N LYS A 67 -11.35 3.98 15.89
CA LYS A 67 -12.19 4.94 16.63
C LYS A 67 -13.66 4.84 16.24
N LYS A 68 -13.96 4.76 14.94
CA LYS A 68 -15.35 4.70 14.43
C LYS A 68 -16.06 3.40 14.74
N LEU A 69 -15.35 2.26 14.75
CA LEU A 69 -15.92 0.95 15.06
C LEU A 69 -15.93 0.62 16.56
N GLY A 70 -15.50 1.54 17.43
CA GLY A 70 -15.45 1.31 18.88
C GLY A 70 -14.50 0.18 19.29
N LEU A 71 -13.50 -0.13 18.45
CA LEU A 71 -12.53 -1.19 18.74
C LEU A 71 -11.59 -0.68 19.84
N LEU A 72 -11.73 -1.21 21.05
CA LEU A 72 -10.93 -0.90 22.25
C LEU A 72 -9.40 -1.08 22.07
N GLN A 73 -8.94 -1.62 20.93
CA GLN A 73 -7.55 -2.00 20.67
C GLN A 73 -6.78 -1.00 19.78
N GLY A 74 -7.32 0.20 19.52
CA GLY A 74 -6.68 1.17 18.60
C GLY A 74 -5.23 1.53 18.95
N GLY A 75 -4.88 1.58 20.23
CA GLY A 75 -3.50 1.83 20.67
C GLY A 75 -2.53 0.70 20.30
N LYS A 76 -2.96 -0.57 20.41
CA LYS A 76 -2.15 -1.74 20.04
C LYS A 76 -1.94 -1.80 18.51
N LEU A 77 -2.99 -1.49 17.74
CA LEU A 77 -2.91 -1.41 16.28
C LEU A 77 -1.89 -0.35 15.84
N LEU A 78 -1.99 0.86 16.39
CA LEU A 78 -1.07 1.96 16.09
C LEU A 78 0.39 1.60 16.42
N TYR A 79 0.62 0.94 17.55
CA TYR A 79 1.95 0.49 17.93
C TYR A 79 2.51 -0.55 16.95
N GLN A 80 1.70 -1.53 16.54
CA GLN A 80 2.09 -2.54 15.54
C GLN A 80 2.41 -1.91 14.18
N GLN A 81 1.58 -0.95 13.72
CA GLN A 81 1.83 -0.22 12.48
C GLN A 81 3.10 0.64 12.57
N ALA A 82 3.31 1.33 13.70
CA ALA A 82 4.51 2.14 13.90
C ALA A 82 5.79 1.29 13.88
N ILE A 83 5.79 0.11 14.50
CA ILE A 83 6.92 -0.83 14.43
C ILE A 83 7.13 -1.31 13.00
N LEU A 84 6.07 -1.72 12.32
CA LEU A 84 6.16 -2.25 10.97
C LEU A 84 6.74 -1.21 10.01
N TRP A 85 6.11 -0.05 9.90
CA TRP A 85 6.55 1.02 9.01
C TRP A 85 7.90 1.60 9.43
N GLY A 86 8.15 1.72 10.75
CA GLY A 86 9.45 2.14 11.28
C GLY A 86 10.57 1.17 10.88
N SER A 87 10.34 -0.14 11.01
CA SER A 87 11.32 -1.15 10.61
C SER A 87 11.58 -1.14 9.09
N ALA A 88 10.54 -0.93 8.28
CA ALA A 88 10.67 -0.78 6.83
C ALA A 88 11.49 0.46 6.45
N LEU A 89 11.27 1.60 7.13
CA LEU A 89 12.05 2.83 6.93
C LEU A 89 13.52 2.65 7.31
N VAL A 90 13.79 2.00 8.45
CA VAL A 90 15.16 1.67 8.87
C VAL A 90 15.85 0.79 7.84
N ALA A 91 15.17 -0.24 7.33
CA ALA A 91 15.73 -1.10 6.29
C ALA A 91 16.03 -0.34 4.99
N VAL A 92 15.14 0.56 4.55
CA VAL A 92 15.39 1.43 3.39
C VAL A 92 16.59 2.37 3.63
N ALA A 93 16.73 2.92 4.83
CA ALA A 93 17.91 3.72 5.17
C ALA A 93 19.20 2.88 5.07
N VAL A 94 19.20 1.63 5.53
CA VAL A 94 20.33 0.71 5.39
C VAL A 94 20.63 0.40 3.92
N ILE A 95 19.59 0.19 3.09
CA ILE A 95 19.76 0.00 1.64
C ILE A 95 20.47 1.22 1.01
N TYR A 96 20.09 2.44 1.37
CA TYR A 96 20.79 3.64 0.88
C TYR A 96 22.25 3.71 1.35
N ARG A 97 22.55 3.29 2.58
CA ARG A 97 23.95 3.19 3.04
C ARG A 97 24.77 2.18 2.24
N LEU A 98 24.16 1.08 1.81
CA LEU A 98 24.82 0.10 0.93
C LEU A 98 25.09 0.68 -0.46
N LEU A 99 24.19 1.51 -0.99
CA LEU A 99 24.40 2.25 -2.25
C LEU A 99 25.55 3.24 -2.11
N GLU A 100 25.55 4.08 -1.06
CA GLU A 100 26.64 5.03 -0.77
C GLU A 100 28.00 4.33 -0.59
N ALA A 101 28.00 3.16 0.03
CA ALA A 101 29.20 2.33 0.21
C ALA A 101 29.65 1.60 -1.08
N GLY A 102 28.94 1.79 -2.20
CA GLY A 102 29.24 1.14 -3.48
C GLY A 102 29.03 -0.37 -3.48
N ARG A 103 28.24 -0.91 -2.55
CA ARG A 103 27.99 -2.36 -2.42
C ARG A 103 26.85 -2.84 -3.30
N ILE A 104 25.94 -1.94 -3.66
CA ILE A 104 24.84 -2.16 -4.60
C ILE A 104 24.77 -0.99 -5.57
N ASN A 105 24.16 -1.21 -6.73
CA ASN A 105 23.92 -0.16 -7.72
C ASN A 105 22.50 0.43 -7.56
N VAL A 106 22.21 1.47 -8.34
CA VAL A 106 20.94 2.21 -8.30
C VAL A 106 19.75 1.31 -8.67
N ASP A 107 19.91 0.44 -9.67
CA ASP A 107 18.86 -0.49 -10.12
C ASP A 107 18.46 -1.47 -9.01
N THR A 108 19.48 -2.10 -8.38
CA THR A 108 19.29 -3.02 -7.25
C THR A 108 18.65 -2.29 -6.08
N THR A 109 19.04 -1.04 -5.82
CA THR A 109 18.46 -0.21 -4.76
C THR A 109 16.96 -0.02 -4.97
N GLY A 110 16.52 0.34 -6.18
CA GLY A 110 15.11 0.49 -6.51
C GLY A 110 14.29 -0.79 -6.27
N LEU A 111 14.82 -1.94 -6.67
CA LEU A 111 14.19 -3.25 -6.44
C LEU A 111 14.11 -3.59 -4.95
N LEU A 112 15.15 -3.33 -4.16
CA LEU A 112 15.14 -3.59 -2.72
C LEU A 112 14.16 -2.68 -1.97
N VAL A 113 14.06 -1.40 -2.36
CA VAL A 113 13.07 -0.48 -1.79
C VAL A 113 11.64 -0.94 -2.13
N LEU A 114 11.40 -1.34 -3.38
CA LEU A 114 10.11 -1.90 -3.80
C LEU A 114 9.77 -3.21 -3.07
N LEU A 115 10.76 -4.07 -2.81
CA LEU A 115 10.61 -5.27 -2.00
C LEU A 115 10.19 -4.93 -0.56
N MET A 116 10.87 -3.97 0.08
CA MET A 116 10.50 -3.54 1.44
C MET A 116 9.10 -2.94 1.48
N LEU A 117 8.74 -2.14 0.47
CA LEU A 117 7.40 -1.56 0.34
C LEU A 117 6.33 -2.64 0.17
N THR A 118 6.60 -3.63 -0.68
CA THR A 118 5.74 -4.80 -0.90
C THR A 118 5.51 -5.56 0.40
N PHE A 119 6.59 -5.88 1.11
CA PHE A 119 6.52 -6.64 2.35
C PHE A 119 5.77 -5.88 3.44
N ALA A 120 6.10 -4.60 3.66
CA ALA A 120 5.41 -3.77 4.64
C ALA A 120 3.92 -3.64 4.34
N THR A 121 3.55 -3.41 3.08
CA THR A 121 2.13 -3.30 2.66
C THR A 121 1.38 -4.62 2.85
N PHE A 122 2.02 -5.75 2.56
CA PHE A 122 1.42 -7.07 2.77
C PHE A 122 1.17 -7.35 4.25
N VAL A 123 2.16 -7.10 5.12
CA VAL A 123 2.00 -7.29 6.57
C VAL A 123 0.97 -6.32 7.17
N ASP A 124 0.91 -5.07 6.68
CA ASP A 124 -0.09 -4.10 7.12
C ASP A 124 -1.52 -4.53 6.75
N GLY A 125 -1.68 -5.38 5.72
CA GLY A 125 -2.95 -6.04 5.41
C GLY A 125 -3.48 -6.96 6.50
N MET A 126 -2.59 -7.51 7.33
CA MET A 126 -2.99 -8.27 8.53
C MET A 126 -3.51 -7.36 9.63
N LEU A 127 -2.99 -6.13 9.71
CA LEU A 127 -3.27 -5.18 10.78
C LEU A 127 -4.55 -4.38 10.48
N VAL A 128 -4.71 -3.89 9.24
CA VAL A 128 -5.77 -2.92 8.89
C VAL A 128 -6.89 -3.55 8.10
N SER A 129 -6.57 -4.18 6.97
CA SER A 129 -7.57 -4.66 6.01
C SER A 129 -6.97 -5.62 5.00
N TRP A 130 -7.69 -6.73 4.76
CA TRP A 130 -7.30 -7.76 3.80
C TRP A 130 -7.05 -7.23 2.38
N LYS A 131 -7.62 -6.08 2.02
CA LYS A 131 -7.43 -5.44 0.71
C LYS A 131 -5.96 -5.06 0.46
N LEU A 132 -5.21 -4.73 1.51
CA LEU A 132 -3.79 -4.40 1.38
C LEU A 132 -2.94 -5.63 1.05
N TYR A 133 -3.40 -6.86 1.36
CA TYR A 133 -2.73 -8.06 0.85
C TYR A 133 -2.76 -8.11 -0.68
N LEU A 134 -3.89 -7.72 -1.30
CA LEU A 134 -4.00 -7.67 -2.76
C LEU A 134 -3.09 -6.60 -3.36
N VAL A 135 -2.98 -5.44 -2.70
CA VAL A 135 -2.03 -4.39 -3.09
C VAL A 135 -0.60 -4.91 -2.98
N GLY A 136 -0.24 -5.53 -1.86
CA GLY A 136 1.08 -6.14 -1.65
C GLY A 136 1.39 -7.19 -2.72
N ALA A 137 0.43 -8.06 -3.05
CA ALA A 137 0.59 -9.04 -4.12
C ALA A 137 0.82 -8.40 -5.50
N LEU A 138 0.12 -7.29 -5.80
CA LEU A 138 0.33 -6.53 -7.04
C LEU A 138 1.72 -5.87 -7.09
N LEU A 139 2.17 -5.30 -5.96
CA LEU A 139 3.51 -4.74 -5.85
C LEU A 139 4.59 -5.82 -5.98
N LEU A 140 4.35 -7.01 -5.41
CA LEU A 140 5.23 -8.17 -5.56
C LEU A 140 5.33 -8.61 -7.03
N LEU A 141 4.19 -8.68 -7.73
CA LEU A 141 4.17 -9.00 -9.15
C LEU A 141 4.95 -7.93 -9.95
N THR A 142 4.80 -6.66 -9.59
CA THR A 142 5.54 -5.56 -10.20
C THR A 142 7.05 -5.72 -9.98
N LEU A 143 7.47 -6.09 -8.77
CA LEU A 143 8.87 -6.37 -8.45
C LEU A 143 9.41 -7.53 -9.28
N LEU A 144 8.71 -8.65 -9.35
CA LEU A 144 9.13 -9.82 -10.13
C LEU A 144 9.24 -9.49 -11.62
N MET A 145 8.28 -8.74 -12.16
CA MET A 145 8.34 -8.30 -13.54
C MET A 145 9.52 -7.37 -13.78
N ALA A 146 9.72 -6.36 -12.92
CA ALA A 146 10.84 -5.44 -13.03
C ALA A 146 12.22 -6.15 -12.92
N ALA A 147 12.30 -7.26 -12.19
CA ALA A 147 13.54 -8.02 -12.01
C ALA A 147 13.86 -8.96 -13.18
N TYR A 148 12.87 -9.59 -13.80
CA TYR A 148 13.09 -10.68 -14.77
C TYR A 148 12.75 -10.32 -16.21
N VAL A 149 12.00 -9.25 -16.44
CA VAL A 149 11.38 -9.03 -17.73
C VAL A 149 11.41 -7.52 -18.09
N GLY A 150 12.00 -7.14 -19.23
CA GLY A 150 12.01 -5.75 -19.75
C GLY A 150 10.75 -5.28 -20.53
N GLN A 151 10.18 -4.10 -20.19
CA GLN A 151 8.92 -3.52 -20.71
C GLN A 151 7.65 -4.40 -20.56
N PHE A 152 6.99 -4.30 -19.39
CA PHE A 152 5.86 -5.17 -18.99
C PHE A 152 4.59 -4.43 -18.54
N LEU A 153 4.44 -3.18 -18.97
CA LEU A 153 3.32 -2.31 -18.57
C LEU A 153 1.95 -2.97 -18.79
N TRP A 154 1.76 -3.69 -19.90
CA TRP A 154 0.49 -4.32 -20.25
C TRP A 154 0.06 -5.43 -19.29
N ILE A 155 0.98 -6.29 -18.84
CA ILE A 155 0.64 -7.39 -17.94
C ILE A 155 0.27 -6.86 -16.55
N ILE A 156 1.02 -5.87 -16.06
CA ILE A 156 0.74 -5.22 -14.78
C ILE A 156 -0.59 -4.46 -14.83
N LEU A 157 -0.87 -3.77 -15.94
CA LEU A 157 -2.15 -3.09 -16.15
C LEU A 157 -3.33 -4.09 -16.11
N LEU A 158 -3.22 -5.21 -16.82
CA LEU A 158 -4.25 -6.25 -16.82
C LEU A 158 -4.47 -6.85 -15.43
N ALA A 159 -3.39 -7.14 -14.69
CA ALA A 159 -3.48 -7.64 -13.32
C ALA A 159 -4.17 -6.64 -12.38
N ALA A 160 -3.86 -5.35 -12.51
CA ALA A 160 -4.49 -4.31 -11.72
C ALA A 160 -5.98 -4.16 -12.03
N VAL A 161 -6.37 -4.17 -13.30
CA VAL A 161 -7.78 -4.12 -13.71
C VAL A 161 -8.54 -5.32 -13.16
N ALA A 162 -7.99 -6.52 -13.26
CA ALA A 162 -8.58 -7.74 -12.72
C ALA A 162 -8.78 -7.68 -11.19
N LEU A 163 -7.79 -7.14 -10.46
CA LEU A 163 -7.90 -6.98 -9.01
C LEU A 163 -8.96 -5.94 -8.62
N ILE A 164 -9.01 -4.81 -9.32
CA ILE A 164 -10.01 -3.76 -9.08
C ILE A 164 -11.42 -4.30 -9.32
N THR A 165 -11.65 -5.00 -10.43
CA THR A 165 -12.98 -5.56 -10.74
C THR A 165 -13.40 -6.60 -9.71
N LEU A 166 -12.51 -7.51 -9.30
CA LEU A 166 -12.78 -8.51 -8.27
C LEU A 166 -13.18 -7.85 -6.94
N VAL A 167 -12.42 -6.84 -6.50
CA VAL A 167 -12.73 -6.12 -5.25
C VAL A 167 -14.05 -5.36 -5.36
N LEU A 168 -14.34 -4.70 -6.48
CA LEU A 168 -15.61 -4.01 -6.68
C LEU A 168 -16.80 -4.97 -6.66
N ILE A 169 -16.69 -6.11 -7.35
CA ILE A 169 -17.73 -7.16 -7.34
C ILE A 169 -17.96 -7.67 -5.92
N PHE A 170 -16.88 -7.99 -5.19
CA PHE A 170 -16.98 -8.47 -3.81
C PHE A 170 -17.62 -7.43 -2.88
N VAL A 171 -17.24 -6.15 -3.01
CA VAL A 171 -17.81 -5.06 -2.20
C VAL A 171 -19.29 -4.86 -2.52
N VAL A 172 -19.69 -4.85 -3.79
CA VAL A 172 -21.10 -4.71 -4.21
C VAL A 172 -21.92 -5.89 -3.72
N TRP A 173 -21.40 -7.12 -3.86
CA TRP A 173 -22.05 -8.32 -3.37
C TRP A 173 -22.26 -8.27 -1.85
N LYS A 174 -21.21 -7.91 -1.10
CA LYS A 174 -21.28 -7.77 0.36
C LYS A 174 -22.20 -6.64 0.81
N ILE A 175 -22.30 -5.53 0.07
CA ILE A 175 -23.25 -4.44 0.38
C ILE A 175 -24.70 -4.85 0.11
N ARG A 176 -24.95 -5.70 -0.90
CA ARG A 176 -26.30 -6.17 -1.26
C ARG A 176 -26.84 -7.26 -0.32
N SER A 177 -25.96 -8.00 0.34
CA SER A 177 -26.32 -9.08 1.28
C SER A 177 -26.68 -8.58 2.70
N TYR A 178 -26.58 -7.28 3.00
CA TYR A 178 -26.93 -6.64 4.27
C TYR A 178 -27.92 -5.49 4.07
#